data_AF-A0A1P8RXY6-F1
#
_entry.id   AF-A0A1P8RXY6-F1
#
_cell.length_a   1.000
_cell.length_b   1.000
_cell.length_c   1.000
_cell.angle_alpha   90.00
_cell.angle_beta   90.00
_cell.angle_gamma   90.00
#
_symmetry.space_group_name_H-M   'P 1'
#
loop_
_entity.id
_entity.type
_entity.pdbx_description
1 polymer ?
#
loop_
_entity_poly.entity_id
_entity_poly.type
_entity_poly.pdbx_seq_one_letter_code
_entity_poly.pdbx_strand_id
1 'polypeptide(L)'
;MKKLLVFTGLCIAFFQGHTQNTDYYDRMEHIFGNIDKTKVTTGFLKEFGIRFNNVEAYDGVIDTDNLVDQTQWQSLYGSLYTMRVGTVAQNMTAPNVVFDNLETQQDNATEDVLLAALYYNYQQYKTNAVSNGDVTVSNDQIFDVAGRNPYDSKTVFGVAPLNKQLQGDTFTFKLPSGLIYTNTSLSLSQVQVNFDDGNGYQICHSNQAIYTVNNL
;
A
#
# COMPACT_ATOMS: atom_id res chain seq x y z
N MET A 1 -33.58 -62.05 16.24
CA MET A 1 -33.23 -61.08 15.17
C MET A 1 -33.29 -59.69 15.79
N LYS A 2 -32.12 -59.10 16.03
CA LYS A 2 -31.94 -57.80 16.70
C LYS A 2 -31.73 -56.73 15.62
N LYS A 3 -32.12 -55.50 15.96
CA LYS A 3 -31.68 -54.17 15.47
C LYS A 3 -32.81 -53.37 14.81
N LEU A 4 -33.22 -52.29 15.46
CA LEU A 4 -32.91 -50.94 14.97
C LEU A 4 -33.18 -49.94 16.11
N LEU A 5 -32.12 -49.32 16.63
CA LEU A 5 -32.19 -48.20 17.57
C LEU A 5 -31.52 -47.04 16.83
N VAL A 6 -32.31 -46.08 16.39
CA VAL A 6 -31.86 -44.88 15.70
C VAL A 6 -31.40 -43.89 16.76
N PHE A 7 -30.10 -43.63 16.82
CA PHE A 7 -29.50 -42.60 17.67
C PHE A 7 -29.13 -41.42 16.78
N THR A 8 -29.90 -40.34 16.86
CA THR A 8 -29.65 -39.09 16.14
C THR A 8 -28.48 -38.37 16.81
N GLY A 9 -27.30 -38.44 16.20
CA GLY A 9 -26.11 -37.73 16.65
C GLY A 9 -26.21 -36.24 16.33
N LEU A 10 -26.32 -35.41 17.37
CA LEU A 10 -26.20 -33.96 17.30
C LEU A 10 -24.72 -33.59 17.13
N CYS A 11 -24.25 -33.47 15.89
CA CYS A 11 -22.95 -32.87 15.58
C CYS A 11 -23.09 -31.34 15.64
N ILE A 12 -22.91 -30.76 16.83
CA ILE A 12 -22.53 -29.35 16.92
C ILE A 12 -21.03 -29.31 16.66
N ALA A 13 -20.65 -29.20 15.39
CA ALA A 13 -19.30 -28.76 15.05
C ALA A 13 -19.17 -27.32 15.52
N PHE A 14 -18.29 -27.09 16.50
CA PHE A 14 -17.82 -25.76 16.84
C PHE A 14 -17.17 -25.16 15.59
N PHE A 15 -17.85 -24.21 14.97
CA PHE A 15 -17.22 -23.26 14.07
C PHE A 15 -16.24 -22.41 14.89
N GLN A 16 -14.97 -22.78 14.88
CA GLN A 16 -13.88 -21.87 15.25
C GLN A 16 -13.74 -20.87 14.09
N GLY A 17 -14.46 -19.75 14.19
CA GLY A 17 -14.30 -18.62 13.29
C GLY A 17 -12.99 -17.88 13.59
N HIS A 18 -12.09 -17.87 12.60
CA HIS A 18 -11.00 -16.93 12.34
C HIS A 18 -10.17 -16.34 13.52
N THR A 19 -8.95 -16.85 13.72
CA THR A 19 -7.83 -16.16 14.42
C THR A 19 -6.60 -15.94 13.53
N GLN A 20 -6.75 -15.88 12.19
CA GLN A 20 -5.59 -15.67 11.31
C GLN A 20 -4.87 -14.32 11.55
N ASN A 21 -5.56 -13.33 12.11
CA ASN A 21 -5.02 -11.97 12.26
C ASN A 21 -4.12 -11.84 13.51
N THR A 22 -4.51 -12.44 14.64
CA THR A 22 -3.69 -12.40 15.87
C THR A 22 -2.40 -13.19 15.70
N ASP A 23 -2.47 -14.37 15.06
CA ASP A 23 -1.31 -15.26 14.92
C ASP A 23 -0.18 -14.59 14.09
N TYR A 24 -0.54 -13.82 13.05
CA TYR A 24 0.44 -13.06 12.27
C TYR A 24 1.10 -11.97 13.13
N TYR A 25 0.30 -11.09 13.76
CA TYR A 25 0.85 -9.98 14.54
C TYR A 25 1.68 -10.48 15.73
N ASP A 26 1.24 -11.54 16.41
CA ASP A 26 1.98 -12.15 17.52
C ASP A 26 3.33 -12.72 17.03
N ARG A 27 3.35 -13.37 15.85
CA ARG A 27 4.60 -13.85 15.25
C ARG A 27 5.53 -12.71 14.86
N MET A 28 5.00 -11.63 14.30
CA MET A 28 5.81 -10.48 13.90
C MET A 28 6.37 -9.72 15.10
N GLU A 29 5.58 -9.52 16.17
CA GLU A 29 6.10 -8.95 17.42
C GLU A 29 7.12 -9.88 18.08
N HIS A 30 7.01 -11.20 17.93
CA HIS A 30 8.06 -12.11 18.37
C HIS A 30 9.37 -11.92 17.59
N ILE A 31 9.32 -11.95 16.25
CA ILE A 31 10.51 -11.85 15.39
C ILE A 31 11.19 -10.48 15.55
N PHE A 32 10.41 -9.39 15.56
CA PHE A 32 10.89 -8.01 15.57
C PHE A 32 10.91 -7.40 16.98
N GLY A 33 10.65 -8.18 18.03
CA GLY A 33 10.52 -7.68 19.39
C GLY A 33 11.78 -7.00 19.94
N ASN A 34 12.96 -7.33 19.40
CA ASN A 34 14.24 -6.81 19.88
C ASN A 34 14.90 -5.79 18.92
N ILE A 35 14.20 -5.33 17.88
CA ILE A 35 14.73 -4.28 17.00
C ILE A 35 14.62 -2.92 17.67
N ASP A 36 15.51 -1.99 17.32
CA ASP A 36 15.38 -0.60 17.75
C ASP A 36 14.40 0.12 16.81
N LYS A 37 13.12 0.12 17.19
CA LYS A 37 12.03 0.77 16.42
C LYS A 37 12.29 2.26 16.17
N THR A 38 13.18 2.93 16.92
CA THR A 38 13.55 4.33 16.69
C THR A 38 14.42 4.54 15.45
N LYS A 39 15.13 3.50 14.99
CA LYS A 39 15.90 3.51 13.74
C LYS A 39 15.01 3.38 12.50
N VAL A 40 13.76 2.95 12.66
CA VAL A 40 12.73 2.97 11.61
C VAL A 40 12.07 4.36 11.56
N THR A 41 12.87 5.35 11.18
CA THR A 41 12.49 6.78 11.09
C THR A 41 11.28 7.08 10.22
N THR A 42 10.94 6.25 9.24
CA THR A 42 9.73 6.43 8.40
C THR A 42 8.46 5.93 9.09
N GLY A 43 8.61 5.09 10.13
CA GLY A 43 7.53 4.33 10.75
C GLY A 43 7.07 3.12 9.93
N PHE A 44 7.68 2.85 8.77
CA PHE A 44 7.31 1.74 7.89
C PHE A 44 8.52 0.81 7.67
N LEU A 45 8.39 -0.47 8.04
CA LEU A 45 9.38 -1.51 7.80
C LEU A 45 8.80 -2.59 6.89
N LYS A 46 9.39 -2.76 5.69
CA LYS A 46 8.90 -3.68 4.66
C LYS A 46 8.75 -5.11 5.18
N GLU A 47 9.72 -5.59 5.93
CA GLU A 47 9.71 -6.97 6.45
C GLU A 47 8.68 -7.20 7.58
N PHE A 48 8.13 -6.13 8.17
CA PHE A 48 7.11 -6.25 9.22
C PHE A 48 5.69 -6.44 8.66
N GLY A 49 5.44 -5.96 7.44
CA GLY A 49 4.11 -5.94 6.83
C GLY A 49 3.77 -7.15 5.97
N ILE A 50 2.47 -7.35 5.78
CA ILE A 50 1.92 -8.27 4.79
C ILE A 50 2.04 -7.61 3.41
N ARG A 51 2.63 -8.32 2.45
CA ARG A 51 2.78 -7.85 1.08
C ARG A 51 1.56 -8.23 0.24
N PHE A 52 0.55 -7.37 0.21
CA PHE A 52 -0.57 -7.51 -0.73
C PHE A 52 -0.15 -7.11 -2.15
N ASN A 53 0.88 -6.28 -2.28
CA ASN A 53 1.56 -5.97 -3.52
C ASN A 53 3.07 -5.79 -3.29
N ASN A 54 3.87 -5.89 -4.36
CA ASN A 54 5.31 -5.70 -4.31
C ASN A 54 5.67 -4.21 -4.34
N VAL A 55 5.70 -3.55 -3.17
CA VAL A 55 6.04 -2.12 -3.03
C VAL A 55 7.38 -1.73 -3.64
N GLU A 56 8.30 -2.68 -3.84
CA GLU A 56 9.63 -2.45 -4.42
C GLU A 56 9.59 -2.28 -5.95
N ALA A 57 8.53 -2.76 -6.62
CA ALA A 57 8.36 -2.62 -8.07
C ALA A 57 7.83 -1.23 -8.48
N TYR A 58 7.32 -0.46 -7.51
CA TYR A 58 6.69 0.84 -7.73
C TYR A 58 7.54 1.97 -7.14
N ASP A 59 8.80 2.06 -7.56
CA ASP A 59 9.81 2.96 -6.97
C ASP A 59 9.84 4.38 -7.57
N GLY A 60 8.93 4.66 -8.51
CA GLY A 60 8.84 5.94 -9.22
C GLY A 60 9.56 5.96 -10.58
N VAL A 61 10.22 4.88 -10.97
CA VAL A 61 10.76 4.71 -12.33
C VAL A 61 9.73 3.94 -13.17
N ILE A 62 9.33 4.46 -14.34
CA ILE A 62 8.38 3.77 -15.22
C ILE A 62 8.99 2.47 -15.74
N ASP A 63 8.24 1.37 -15.62
CA ASP A 63 8.56 0.05 -16.16
C ASP A 63 7.29 -0.58 -16.76
N THR A 64 7.43 -1.66 -17.54
CA THR A 64 6.29 -2.33 -18.18
C THR A 64 5.32 -2.96 -17.18
N ASP A 65 5.83 -3.31 -16.00
CA ASP A 65 5.12 -4.14 -15.02
C ASP A 65 4.66 -3.34 -13.79
N ASN A 66 4.80 -2.00 -13.81
CA ASN A 66 4.46 -1.15 -12.66
C ASN A 66 3.33 -0.14 -12.93
N LEU A 67 2.46 -0.47 -13.89
CA LEU A 67 1.17 0.19 -14.07
C LEU A 67 0.27 -0.06 -12.85
N VAL A 68 -0.50 0.96 -12.46
CA VAL A 68 -1.33 0.94 -11.25
C VAL A 68 -2.79 1.23 -11.61
N ASP A 69 -3.64 0.22 -11.48
CA ASP A 69 -5.09 0.39 -11.39
C ASP A 69 -5.54 0.61 -9.93
N GLN A 70 -6.82 0.89 -9.72
CA GLN A 70 -7.38 1.11 -8.39
C GLN A 70 -7.13 -0.06 -7.43
N THR A 71 -7.19 -1.31 -7.90
CA THR A 71 -6.93 -2.50 -7.08
C THR A 71 -5.46 -2.57 -6.69
N GLN A 72 -4.51 -2.39 -7.63
CA GLN A 72 -3.09 -2.35 -7.25
C GLN A 72 -2.78 -1.19 -6.31
N TRP A 73 -3.41 -0.02 -6.50
CA TRP A 73 -3.27 1.12 -5.62
C TRP A 73 -3.73 0.80 -4.19
N GLN A 74 -4.91 0.19 -4.04
CA GLN A 74 -5.44 -0.24 -2.74
C GLN A 74 -4.55 -1.29 -2.09
N SER A 75 -4.03 -2.26 -2.86
CA SER A 75 -3.08 -3.26 -2.35
C SER A 75 -1.75 -2.65 -1.92
N LEU A 76 -1.24 -1.62 -2.60
CA LEU A 76 -0.05 -0.87 -2.18
C LEU A 76 -0.29 -0.12 -0.87
N TYR A 77 -1.41 0.62 -0.77
CA TYR A 77 -1.78 1.33 0.46
C TYR A 77 -1.98 0.37 1.64
N GLY A 78 -2.66 -0.77 1.40
CA GLY A 78 -2.84 -1.82 2.39
C GLY A 78 -1.52 -2.43 2.85
N SER A 79 -0.57 -2.66 1.92
CA SER A 79 0.75 -3.19 2.26
C SER A 79 1.50 -2.22 3.19
N LEU A 80 1.56 -0.94 2.81
CA LEU A 80 2.13 0.13 3.64
C LEU A 80 1.48 0.20 5.03
N TYR A 81 0.16 0.07 5.12
CA TYR A 81 -0.55 0.10 6.39
C TYR A 81 -0.12 -1.03 7.33
N THR A 82 0.17 -2.22 6.81
CA THR A 82 0.67 -3.34 7.63
C THR A 82 2.16 -3.25 7.95
N MET A 83 2.93 -2.48 7.17
CA MET A 83 4.37 -2.26 7.42
C MET A 83 4.66 -1.36 8.63
N ARG A 84 3.63 -0.84 9.29
CA ARG A 84 3.81 0.14 10.37
C ARG A 84 4.45 -0.48 11.60
N VAL A 85 5.48 0.18 12.10
CA VAL A 85 6.20 -0.20 13.30
C VAL A 85 6.56 1.03 14.14
N GLY A 86 6.53 0.90 15.46
CA GLY A 86 6.74 2.01 16.38
C GLY A 86 5.57 3.00 16.35
N THR A 87 5.86 4.28 16.63
CA THR A 87 4.83 5.33 16.81
C THR A 87 4.77 6.35 15.68
N VAL A 88 5.78 6.40 14.81
CA VAL A 88 5.90 7.44 13.76
C VAL A 88 4.73 7.41 12.78
N ALA A 89 4.34 6.21 12.32
CA ALA A 89 3.26 6.03 11.34
C ALA A 89 1.91 5.66 11.98
N GLN A 90 1.78 5.72 13.31
CA GLN A 90 0.58 5.22 14.02
C GLN A 90 -0.73 5.89 13.59
N ASN A 91 -0.64 7.14 13.14
CA ASN A 91 -1.78 7.95 12.71
C ASN A 91 -2.11 7.79 11.21
N MET A 92 -1.45 6.88 10.48
CA MET A 92 -1.83 6.59 9.10
C MET A 92 -3.30 6.14 9.06
N THR A 93 -4.09 6.79 8.22
CA THR A 93 -5.52 6.53 8.06
C THR A 93 -5.77 5.06 7.70
N ALA A 94 -6.77 4.45 8.34
CA ALA A 94 -7.13 3.05 8.10
C ALA A 94 -7.53 2.80 6.63
N PRO A 95 -7.19 1.65 6.02
CA PRO A 95 -7.45 1.38 4.62
C PRO A 95 -8.93 1.49 4.27
N ASN A 96 -9.84 1.02 5.14
CA ASN A 96 -11.28 1.14 4.90
C ASN A 96 -11.70 2.61 4.77
N VAL A 97 -11.24 3.50 5.65
CA VAL A 97 -11.57 4.93 5.57
C VAL A 97 -11.01 5.57 4.30
N VAL A 98 -9.81 5.16 3.87
CA VAL A 98 -9.22 5.64 2.62
C VAL A 98 -10.01 5.14 1.41
N PHE A 99 -10.35 3.86 1.38
CA PHE A 99 -11.04 3.25 0.24
C PHE A 99 -12.47 3.78 0.11
N ASP A 100 -13.18 3.97 1.23
CA ASP A 100 -14.49 4.62 1.29
C ASP A 100 -14.41 6.07 0.76
N ASN A 101 -13.33 6.79 1.06
CA ASN A 101 -13.10 8.14 0.52
C ASN A 101 -12.85 8.13 -1.00
N LEU A 102 -12.10 7.16 -1.52
CA LEU A 102 -11.91 7.02 -2.98
C LEU A 102 -13.26 6.83 -3.68
N GLU A 103 -14.08 5.90 -3.17
CA GLU A 103 -15.41 5.61 -3.70
C GLU A 103 -16.32 6.83 -3.60
N THR A 104 -16.37 7.49 -2.44
CA THR A 104 -17.18 8.70 -2.22
C THR A 104 -16.77 9.84 -3.17
N GLN A 105 -15.46 10.07 -3.36
CA GLN A 105 -14.99 11.12 -4.28
C GLN A 105 -15.35 10.79 -5.73
N GLN A 106 -15.26 9.52 -6.11
CA GLN A 106 -15.62 9.05 -7.43
C GLN A 106 -17.12 9.19 -7.71
N ASP A 107 -17.98 8.80 -6.77
CA ASP A 107 -19.45 8.88 -6.91
C ASP A 107 -19.95 10.32 -7.05
N ASN A 108 -19.21 11.28 -6.48
CA ASN A 108 -19.53 12.71 -6.54
C ASN A 108 -18.72 13.47 -7.60
N ALA A 109 -17.94 12.76 -8.44
CA ALA A 109 -17.09 13.39 -9.43
C ALA A 109 -17.92 14.07 -10.52
N THR A 110 -17.49 15.27 -10.91
CA THR A 110 -17.99 15.96 -12.11
C THR A 110 -17.13 15.71 -13.35
N GLU A 111 -15.89 15.27 -13.13
CA GLU A 111 -14.92 14.89 -14.13
C GLU A 111 -15.04 13.40 -14.47
N ASP A 112 -14.66 13.04 -15.70
CA ASP A 112 -14.79 11.66 -16.20
C ASP A 112 -13.84 10.69 -15.48
N VAL A 113 -12.66 11.18 -15.10
CA VAL A 113 -11.60 10.40 -14.45
C VAL A 113 -10.98 11.15 -13.29
N LEU A 114 -11.15 10.62 -12.08
CA LEU A 114 -10.33 11.02 -10.95
C LEU A 114 -9.08 10.16 -10.86
N LEU A 115 -7.95 10.78 -10.53
CA LEU A 115 -6.69 10.13 -10.23
C LEU A 115 -6.49 10.11 -8.71
N ALA A 116 -5.98 8.99 -8.18
CA ALA A 116 -5.48 8.89 -6.82
C ALA A 116 -3.97 8.64 -6.83
N ALA A 117 -3.24 9.31 -5.96
CA ALA A 117 -1.79 9.22 -5.88
C ALA A 117 -1.34 8.78 -4.48
N LEU A 118 -0.36 7.88 -4.43
CA LEU A 118 0.38 7.57 -3.22
C LEU A 118 1.87 7.86 -3.45
N TYR A 119 2.53 8.44 -2.45
CA TYR A 119 3.97 8.64 -2.41
C TYR A 119 4.46 8.48 -0.98
N TYR A 120 5.12 7.37 -0.66
CA TYR A 120 5.58 7.08 0.69
C TYR A 120 7.05 6.72 0.71
N ASN A 121 7.76 7.22 1.72
CA ASN A 121 9.06 6.68 2.08
C ASN A 121 8.86 5.55 3.11
N TYR A 122 9.55 4.44 2.90
CA TYR A 122 9.60 3.32 3.83
C TYR A 122 11.04 2.88 4.04
N GLN A 123 11.26 2.00 5.01
CA GLN A 123 12.56 1.37 5.24
C GLN A 123 12.48 -0.14 5.07
N GLN A 124 13.62 -0.72 4.72
CA GLN A 124 13.82 -2.16 4.64
C GLN A 124 15.18 -2.52 5.21
N TYR A 125 15.39 -3.78 5.57
CA TYR A 125 16.74 -4.24 5.85
C TYR A 125 17.66 -4.11 4.62
N LYS A 126 18.90 -3.68 4.86
CA LYS A 126 19.98 -3.80 3.89
C LYS A 126 20.15 -5.26 3.50
N THR A 127 20.41 -5.52 2.22
CA THR A 127 20.61 -6.88 1.70
C THR A 127 21.78 -7.60 2.39
N ASN A 128 22.75 -6.85 2.92
CA ASN A 128 23.90 -7.38 3.66
C ASN A 128 23.81 -7.14 5.18
N ALA A 129 22.65 -6.79 5.76
CA ALA A 129 22.53 -6.46 7.18
C ALA A 129 23.10 -7.55 8.12
N VAL A 130 22.87 -8.82 7.79
CA VAL A 130 23.41 -9.96 8.57
C VAL A 130 24.91 -10.13 8.34
N SER A 131 25.36 -10.19 7.09
CA SER A 131 26.78 -10.43 6.77
C SER A 131 27.69 -9.27 7.15
N ASN A 132 27.17 -8.05 7.19
CA ASN A 132 27.85 -6.84 7.70
C ASN A 132 27.81 -6.74 9.23
N GLY A 133 27.00 -7.58 9.90
CA GLY A 133 26.82 -7.59 11.34
C GLY A 133 26.04 -6.37 11.87
N ASP A 134 25.15 -5.79 11.07
CA ASP A 134 24.21 -4.75 11.51
C ASP A 134 23.07 -5.34 12.36
N VAL A 135 22.75 -6.61 12.14
CA VAL A 135 21.82 -7.40 12.96
C VAL A 135 22.39 -8.78 13.30
N THR A 136 21.89 -9.38 14.36
CA THR A 136 22.05 -10.82 14.65
C THR A 136 20.69 -11.50 14.70
N VAL A 137 20.65 -12.80 14.41
CA VAL A 137 19.43 -13.62 14.47
C VAL A 137 19.66 -14.76 15.45
N SER A 138 18.78 -14.88 16.44
CA SER A 138 18.85 -15.94 17.46
C SER A 138 17.45 -16.25 17.96
N ASN A 139 17.11 -17.53 18.12
CA ASN A 139 15.80 -18.00 18.58
C ASN A 139 14.62 -17.38 17.79
N ASP A 140 14.72 -17.34 16.47
CA ASP A 140 13.74 -16.71 15.57
C ASP A 140 13.51 -15.20 15.77
N GLN A 141 14.38 -14.52 16.53
CA GLN A 141 14.30 -13.09 16.76
C GLN A 141 15.47 -12.35 16.11
N ILE A 142 15.20 -11.14 15.63
CA ILE A 142 16.20 -10.23 15.08
C ILE A 142 16.62 -9.23 16.16
N PHE A 143 17.92 -9.01 16.30
CA PHE A 143 18.51 -8.07 17.24
C PHE A 143 19.34 -7.04 16.47
N ASP A 144 19.03 -5.76 16.65
CA ASP A 144 19.85 -4.69 16.09
C ASP A 144 21.16 -4.56 16.88
N VAL A 145 22.28 -4.43 16.17
CA VAL A 145 23.57 -4.20 16.80
C VAL A 145 23.69 -2.71 17.18
N ALA A 146 24.12 -2.45 18.42
CA ALA A 146 24.29 -1.10 18.94
C ALA A 146 25.28 -0.28 18.09
N GLY A 147 24.94 0.99 17.82
CA GLY A 147 25.75 1.89 16.99
C GLY A 147 25.71 1.60 15.48
N ARG A 148 24.96 0.58 15.04
CA ARG A 148 24.77 0.25 13.62
C ARG A 148 23.36 0.57 13.15
N ASN A 149 23.22 0.84 11.86
CA ASN A 149 21.94 1.06 11.21
C ASN A 149 21.75 -0.01 10.12
N PRO A 150 20.83 -0.98 10.33
CA PRO A 150 20.62 -2.08 9.40
C PRO A 150 19.67 -1.73 8.26
N TYR A 151 19.08 -0.52 8.25
CA TYR A 151 18.00 -0.16 7.34
C TYR A 151 18.45 0.74 6.19
N ASP A 152 17.88 0.52 5.00
CA ASP A 152 17.90 1.45 3.87
C ASP A 152 16.53 2.13 3.72
N SER A 153 16.53 3.39 3.30
CA SER A 153 15.32 4.11 2.92
C SER A 153 14.98 3.85 1.45
N LYS A 154 13.70 3.64 1.17
CA LYS A 154 13.12 3.39 -0.15
C LYS A 154 11.86 4.24 -0.31
N THR A 155 11.40 4.35 -1.55
CA THR A 155 10.19 5.08 -1.92
C THR A 155 9.25 4.14 -2.64
N VAL A 156 7.96 4.33 -2.42
CA VAL A 156 6.89 3.75 -3.22
C VAL A 156 6.03 4.88 -3.78
N PHE A 157 5.72 4.80 -5.07
CA PHE A 157 4.95 5.77 -5.82
C PHE A 157 3.96 5.06 -6.73
N GLY A 158 2.71 5.51 -6.75
CA GLY A 158 1.70 4.98 -7.64
C GLY A 158 0.59 5.99 -7.89
N VAL A 159 0.14 6.07 -9.14
CA VAL A 159 -1.00 6.89 -9.56
C VAL A 159 -1.97 5.99 -10.31
N ALA A 160 -3.23 5.98 -9.88
CA ALA A 160 -4.27 5.16 -10.49
C ALA A 160 -5.46 6.01 -10.93
N PRO A 161 -6.02 5.79 -12.13
CA PRO A 161 -7.37 6.23 -12.44
C PRO A 161 -8.37 5.43 -11.59
N LEU A 162 -9.36 6.12 -11.04
CA LEU A 162 -10.41 5.47 -10.24
C LEU A 162 -11.49 4.81 -11.10
N ASN A 163 -11.61 5.20 -12.38
CA ASN A 163 -12.59 4.64 -13.30
C ASN A 163 -12.03 3.41 -14.01
N LYS A 164 -12.80 2.32 -14.01
CA LYS A 164 -12.41 1.06 -14.67
C LYS A 164 -12.72 1.03 -16.16
N GLN A 165 -13.70 1.82 -16.58
CA GLN A 165 -14.19 1.89 -17.95
C GLN A 165 -14.59 3.33 -18.26
N LEU A 166 -14.30 3.74 -19.48
CA LEU A 166 -14.63 5.05 -20.01
C LEU A 166 -15.32 4.85 -21.36
N GLN A 167 -16.36 5.63 -21.61
CA GLN A 167 -17.10 5.60 -22.86
C GLN A 167 -17.25 7.03 -23.38
N GLY A 168 -16.91 7.24 -24.66
CA GLY A 168 -16.95 8.55 -25.30
C GLY A 168 -15.63 8.89 -26.00
N ASP A 169 -15.61 10.07 -26.61
CA ASP A 169 -14.48 10.54 -27.42
C ASP A 169 -13.71 11.69 -26.74
N THR A 170 -14.22 12.19 -25.61
CA THR A 170 -13.61 13.29 -24.85
C THR A 170 -13.70 12.96 -23.37
N PHE A 171 -12.58 13.09 -22.66
CA PHE A 171 -12.49 12.79 -21.24
C PHE A 171 -11.85 13.93 -20.47
N THR A 172 -12.29 14.11 -19.24
CA THR A 172 -11.74 15.04 -18.27
C THR A 172 -11.05 14.30 -17.14
N PHE A 173 -9.79 14.67 -16.89
CA PHE A 173 -8.97 14.09 -15.83
C PHE A 173 -8.75 15.11 -14.71
N LYS A 174 -8.70 14.65 -13.47
CA LYS A 174 -8.36 15.48 -12.31
C LYS A 174 -7.63 14.67 -11.25
N LEU A 175 -6.61 15.27 -10.65
CA LEU A 175 -6.00 14.80 -9.40
C LEU A 175 -6.48 15.71 -8.26
N PRO A 176 -7.47 15.28 -7.45
CA PRO A 176 -7.90 16.03 -6.28
C PRO A 176 -6.83 15.98 -5.19
N SER A 177 -6.61 17.10 -4.50
CA SER A 177 -5.65 17.14 -3.38
C SER A 177 -6.03 16.21 -2.23
N GLY A 178 -7.33 15.94 -2.04
CA GLY A 178 -7.83 14.97 -1.06
C GLY A 178 -7.56 13.51 -1.41
N LEU A 179 -7.04 13.23 -2.62
CA LEU A 179 -6.68 11.90 -3.10
C LEU A 179 -5.16 11.71 -3.25
N ILE A 180 -4.37 12.59 -2.62
CA ILE A 180 -2.91 12.48 -2.55
C ILE A 180 -2.54 12.00 -1.14
N TYR A 181 -1.97 10.80 -1.07
CA TYR A 181 -1.59 10.15 0.20
C TYR A 181 -0.06 10.08 0.31
N THR A 182 0.51 10.66 1.37
CA THR A 182 1.96 10.70 1.57
C THR A 182 2.35 10.76 3.05
N ASN A 183 3.56 10.33 3.38
CA ASN A 183 4.23 10.57 4.67
C ASN A 183 5.39 11.58 4.56
N THR A 184 5.48 12.33 3.47
CA THR A 184 6.57 13.28 3.23
C THR A 184 6.07 14.72 3.28
N SER A 185 6.98 15.66 3.56
CA SER A 185 6.72 17.10 3.47
C SER A 185 6.97 17.67 2.08
N LEU A 186 7.22 16.82 1.08
CA LEU A 186 7.46 17.27 -0.29
C LEU A 186 6.17 17.87 -0.84
N SER A 187 6.31 19.04 -1.46
CA SER A 187 5.21 19.68 -2.16
C SER A 187 5.15 19.15 -3.59
N LEU A 188 3.96 18.73 -4.04
CA LEU A 188 3.73 18.36 -5.43
C LEU A 188 3.89 19.61 -6.31
N SER A 189 4.96 19.66 -7.10
CA SER A 189 5.25 20.82 -7.96
C SER A 189 4.36 20.87 -9.20
N GLN A 190 4.25 19.75 -9.91
CA GLN A 190 3.44 19.62 -11.12
C GLN A 190 3.08 18.15 -11.32
N VAL A 191 1.97 17.91 -12.00
CA VAL A 191 1.68 16.63 -12.64
C VAL A 191 1.74 16.86 -14.14
N GLN A 192 2.21 15.87 -14.89
CA GLN A 192 2.18 15.91 -16.34
C GLN A 192 1.67 14.57 -16.85
N VAL A 193 0.80 14.60 -17.85
CA VAL A 193 0.26 13.38 -18.47
C VAL A 193 0.56 13.44 -19.96
N ASN A 194 1.03 12.32 -20.49
CA ASN A 194 1.12 12.10 -21.93
C ASN A 194 -0.02 11.17 -22.31
N PHE A 195 -0.95 11.66 -23.13
CA PHE A 195 -2.12 10.91 -23.59
C PHE A 195 -1.86 10.13 -24.89
N ASP A 196 -0.61 10.13 -25.36
CA ASP A 196 -0.19 9.51 -26.63
C ASP A 196 -0.94 10.10 -27.85
N ASP A 197 -1.35 11.37 -27.76
CA ASP A 197 -2.08 12.13 -28.78
C ASP A 197 -1.15 12.91 -29.73
N GLY A 198 0.16 12.70 -29.63
CA GLY A 198 1.19 13.41 -30.37
C GLY A 198 1.60 14.78 -29.79
N ASN A 199 0.95 15.25 -28.72
CA ASN A 199 1.28 16.54 -28.08
C ASN A 199 2.29 16.41 -26.92
N GLY A 200 2.70 15.19 -26.58
CA GLY A 200 3.66 14.90 -25.52
C GLY A 200 3.09 15.12 -24.11
N TYR A 201 3.97 15.41 -23.14
CA TYR A 201 3.56 15.66 -21.75
C TYR A 201 2.90 17.02 -21.58
N GLN A 202 1.64 17.02 -21.14
CA GLN A 202 0.84 18.21 -20.87
C GLN A 202 0.70 18.43 -19.37
N ILE A 203 0.81 19.68 -18.91
CA ILE A 203 0.74 20.02 -17.49
C ILE A 203 -0.67 19.82 -16.95
N CYS A 204 -0.71 19.20 -15.77
CA CYS A 204 -1.87 18.87 -14.98
C CYS A 204 -1.75 19.59 -13.64
N HIS A 205 -2.52 20.66 -13.42
CA HIS A 205 -2.53 21.31 -12.12
C HIS A 205 -3.43 20.54 -11.15
N SER A 206 -2.99 20.37 -9.90
CA SER A 206 -3.82 19.78 -8.84
C SER A 206 -5.13 20.55 -8.72
N ASN A 207 -6.25 19.83 -8.56
CA ASN A 207 -7.61 20.39 -8.51
C ASN A 207 -8.10 21.08 -9.80
N GLN A 208 -7.39 20.97 -10.93
CA GLN A 208 -7.88 21.43 -12.24
C GLN A 208 -8.21 20.25 -13.14
N ALA A 209 -9.32 20.37 -13.88
CA ALA A 209 -9.71 19.42 -14.90
C ALA A 209 -8.85 19.57 -16.16
N ILE A 210 -8.57 18.46 -16.83
CA ILE A 210 -7.76 18.39 -18.04
C ILE A 210 -8.57 17.67 -19.08
N TYR A 211 -8.80 18.35 -20.19
CA TYR A 211 -9.59 17.83 -21.29
C TYR A 211 -8.69 17.10 -22.27
N THR A 212 -9.11 15.92 -22.70
CA THR A 212 -8.49 15.20 -23.81
C THR A 212 -9.55 14.85 -24.82
N VAL A 213 -9.18 14.90 -26.10
CA VAL A 213 -9.98 14.36 -27.20
C VAL A 213 -9.23 13.12 -27.68
N ASN A 214 -9.87 11.95 -27.61
CA ASN A 214 -9.34 10.77 -28.27
C ASN A 214 -9.55 10.92 -29.78
N ASN A 215 -8.48 11.05 -30.53
CA ASN A 215 -8.49 10.71 -31.95
C ASN A 215 -8.15 9.21 -32.05
N LEU A 216 -9.16 8.35 -31.84
CA LEU A 216 -9.05 6.93 -32.21
C LEU A 216 -9.15 6.79 -33.73
#